data_AF-A0A1Y6KJG8-F1
#
_entry.id   AF-A0A1Y6KJG8-F1
#
_cell.length_a   1.000
_cell.length_b   1.000
_cell.length_c   1.000
_cell.angle_alpha   90.00
_cell.angle_beta   90.00
_cell.angle_gamma   90.00
#
_symmetry.space_group_name_H-M   'P 1'
#
loop_
_entity.id
_entity.type
_entity.pdbx_description
1 polymer ?
#
loop_
_entity_poly.entity_id
_entity_poly.type
_entity_poly.pdbx_seq_one_letter_code
_entity_poly.pdbx_strand_id
1 'polypeptide(L)'
;MSRYRNQTRLRAFSSMARLIFSDFRQPAAAEAYDIALDFLWRTGAVRDEFETYQFLAAEISRMVDCGQTNRLRMANLAISAHERRFAITEAPDIA
;
A
#
# COMPACT_ATOMS: atom_id res chain seq x y z
N MET A 1 -23.15 -8.12 -12.05
CA MET A 1 -21.92 -8.83 -12.49
C MET A 1 -20.80 -7.84 -12.87
N SER A 2 -20.36 -6.97 -11.95
CA SER A 2 -19.36 -5.90 -12.26
C SER A 2 -18.09 -5.92 -11.39
N ARG A 3 -17.99 -6.81 -10.40
CA ARG A 3 -16.80 -6.90 -9.51
C ARG A 3 -15.60 -7.62 -10.15
N TYR A 4 -15.84 -8.56 -11.06
CA TYR A 4 -14.76 -9.40 -11.63
C TYR A 4 -13.80 -8.65 -12.57
N ARG A 5 -14.29 -7.65 -13.32
CA ARG A 5 -13.48 -6.95 -14.34
C ARG A 5 -12.48 -5.96 -13.72
N ASN A 6 -12.81 -5.40 -12.55
CA ASN A 6 -11.91 -4.54 -11.79
C ASN A 6 -10.86 -5.36 -11.03
N GLN A 7 -11.22 -6.51 -10.47
CA GLN A 7 -10.29 -7.36 -9.71
C GLN A 7 -9.05 -7.78 -10.53
N THR A 8 -9.20 -8.09 -11.82
CA THR A 8 -8.07 -8.46 -12.69
C THR A 8 -7.13 -7.28 -12.96
N ARG A 9 -7.68 -6.08 -13.16
CA ARG A 9 -6.89 -4.85 -13.37
C ARG A 9 -6.16 -4.41 -12.11
N LEU A 10 -6.83 -4.54 -10.96
CA LEU A 10 -6.30 -4.18 -9.65
C LEU A 10 -5.17 -5.14 -9.23
N ARG A 11 -5.32 -6.45 -9.46
CA ARG A 11 -4.23 -7.42 -9.28
C ARG A 11 -3.05 -7.18 -10.22
N ALA A 12 -3.31 -6.81 -11.48
CA ALA A 12 -2.25 -6.45 -12.43
C ALA A 12 -1.50 -5.19 -11.98
N PHE A 13 -2.19 -4.20 -11.40
CA PHE A 13 -1.58 -2.97 -10.90
C PHE A 13 -0.71 -3.21 -9.65
N SER A 14 -1.20 -3.99 -8.68
CA SER A 14 -0.40 -4.44 -7.54
C SER A 14 0.85 -5.21 -7.98
N SER A 15 0.70 -6.10 -8.98
CA SER A 15 1.83 -6.81 -9.59
C SER A 15 2.80 -5.86 -10.28
N MET A 16 2.30 -4.82 -10.97
CA MET A 16 3.14 -3.79 -11.61
C MET A 16 3.90 -2.95 -10.59
N ALA A 17 3.28 -2.50 -9.51
CA ALA A 17 3.95 -1.75 -8.44
C ALA A 17 5.08 -2.60 -7.81
N ARG A 18 4.82 -3.89 -7.57
CA ARG A 18 5.82 -4.84 -7.10
C ARG A 18 6.95 -5.08 -8.11
N LEU A 19 6.62 -5.22 -9.39
CA LEU A 19 7.58 -5.40 -10.48
C LEU A 19 8.50 -4.17 -10.60
N ILE A 20 7.95 -2.96 -10.52
CA ILE A 20 8.73 -1.71 -10.50
C ILE A 20 9.82 -1.76 -9.42
N PHE A 21 9.48 -2.02 -8.16
CA PHE A 21 10.48 -2.12 -7.09
C PHE A 21 11.49 -3.26 -7.28
N SER A 22 11.03 -4.38 -7.86
CA SER A 22 11.88 -5.53 -8.15
C SER A 22 12.89 -5.22 -9.26
N ASP A 23 12.47 -4.49 -10.30
CA ASP A 23 13.29 -4.08 -11.44
C ASP A 23 14.31 -3.00 -11.05
N PHE A 24 13.98 -2.14 -10.09
CA PHE A 24 14.91 -1.14 -9.54
C PHE A 24 15.96 -1.72 -8.56
N ARG A 25 16.05 -3.05 -8.42
CA ARG A 25 16.96 -3.76 -7.50
C ARG A 25 16.77 -3.33 -6.03
N GLN A 26 15.54 -3.03 -5.64
CA GLN A 26 15.20 -2.65 -4.27
C GLN A 26 14.30 -3.71 -3.63
N PRO A 27 14.85 -4.92 -3.34
CA PRO A 27 14.06 -6.04 -2.82
C PRO A 27 13.36 -5.67 -1.50
N ALA A 28 14.00 -4.85 -0.67
CA ALA A 28 13.41 -4.38 0.58
C ALA A 28 12.15 -3.52 0.37
N ALA A 29 12.07 -2.75 -0.71
CA ALA A 29 10.92 -1.91 -1.03
C ALA A 29 9.75 -2.75 -1.57
N ALA A 30 10.04 -3.72 -2.45
CA ALA A 30 9.05 -4.67 -2.93
C ALA A 30 8.43 -5.48 -1.77
N GLU A 31 9.28 -6.01 -0.89
CA GLU A 31 8.82 -6.74 0.29
C GLU A 31 8.06 -5.84 1.28
N ALA A 32 8.48 -4.58 1.47
CA ALA A 32 7.76 -3.64 2.29
C ALA A 32 6.34 -3.38 1.75
N TYR A 33 6.20 -3.26 0.43
CA TYR A 33 4.92 -3.09 -0.23
C TYR A 33 4.00 -4.28 0.01
N ASP A 34 4.51 -5.50 -0.19
CA ASP A 34 3.73 -6.72 0.03
C ASP A 34 3.27 -6.85 1.49
N ILE A 35 4.16 -6.56 2.46
CA ILE A 35 3.85 -6.64 3.88
C ILE A 35 2.77 -5.62 4.26
N ALA A 36 2.94 -4.36 3.83
CA ALA A 36 1.96 -3.31 4.11
C ALA A 36 0.60 -3.65 3.50
N LEU A 37 0.60 -4.16 2.27
CA LEU A 37 -0.63 -4.47 1.57
C LEU A 37 -1.37 -5.67 2.18
N ASP A 38 -0.64 -6.75 2.51
CA ASP A 38 -1.22 -7.92 3.20
C ASP A 38 -1.87 -7.51 4.53
N PHE A 39 -1.17 -6.67 5.31
CA PHE A 39 -1.70 -6.17 6.58
C PHE A 39 -3.02 -5.42 6.38
N LEU A 40 -3.05 -4.42 5.48
CA LEU A 40 -4.24 -3.60 5.26
C LEU A 40 -5.43 -4.43 4.73
N TRP A 41 -5.17 -5.46 3.91
CA TRP A 41 -6.21 -6.38 3.47
C TRP A 41 -6.79 -7.19 4.62
N ARG A 42 -5.93 -7.71 5.50
CA ARG A 42 -6.35 -8.58 6.61
C ARG A 42 -7.08 -7.81 7.70
N THR A 43 -6.80 -6.51 7.86
CA THR A 43 -7.54 -5.64 8.79
C THR A 43 -8.80 -5.04 8.17
N GLY A 44 -9.06 -5.25 6.87
CA GLY A 44 -10.19 -4.64 6.18
C GLY A 44 -10.04 -3.12 5.97
N ALA A 45 -8.84 -2.57 6.15
CA ALA A 45 -8.57 -1.14 6.00
C ALA A 45 -8.55 -0.68 4.53
N VAL A 46 -8.54 -1.61 3.56
CA VAL A 46 -8.60 -1.30 2.13
C VAL A 46 -10.04 -0.94 1.73
N ARG A 47 -10.32 0.36 1.61
CA ARG A 47 -11.63 0.88 1.14
C ARG A 47 -11.71 0.94 -0.39
N ASP A 48 -10.64 1.43 -1.01
CA ASP A 48 -10.46 1.46 -2.46
C ASP A 48 -9.11 0.85 -2.80
N GLU A 49 -9.14 -0.28 -3.51
CA GLU A 49 -7.93 -1.03 -3.86
C GLU A 49 -6.93 -0.18 -4.67
N PHE A 50 -7.42 0.63 -5.62
CA PHE A 50 -6.57 1.44 -6.48
C PHE A 50 -5.94 2.59 -5.71
N GLU A 51 -6.70 3.25 -4.85
CA GLU A 51 -6.20 4.31 -3.98
C GLU A 51 -5.14 3.78 -3.01
N THR A 52 -5.40 2.64 -2.37
CA THR A 52 -4.43 2.00 -1.46
C THR A 52 -3.16 1.61 -2.22
N TYR A 53 -3.26 1.01 -3.42
CA TYR A 53 -2.08 0.62 -4.18
C TYR A 53 -1.20 1.79 -4.59
N GLN A 54 -1.81 2.87 -5.09
CA GLN A 54 -1.07 4.08 -5.47
C GLN A 54 -0.44 4.75 -4.25
N PHE A 55 -1.18 4.84 -3.14
CA PHE A 55 -0.68 5.43 -1.90
C PHE A 55 0.55 4.68 -1.39
N LEU A 56 0.47 3.36 -1.28
CA LEU A 56 1.59 2.54 -0.80
C LEU A 56 2.80 2.65 -1.73
N ALA A 57 2.60 2.65 -3.05
CA ALA A 57 3.69 2.77 -4.00
C ALA A 57 4.39 4.13 -3.85
N ALA A 58 3.64 5.23 -3.79
CA ALA A 58 4.20 6.56 -3.63
C ALA A 58 4.96 6.72 -2.31
N GLU A 59 4.39 6.24 -1.20
CA GLU A 59 4.97 6.41 0.12
C GLU A 59 6.24 5.56 0.32
N ILE A 60 6.27 4.34 -0.24
CA ILE A 60 7.46 3.48 -0.21
C ILE A 60 8.55 4.01 -1.14
N SER A 61 8.21 4.50 -2.34
CA SER A 61 9.17 5.18 -3.22
C SER A 61 9.81 6.39 -2.53
N ARG A 62 9.02 7.21 -1.81
CA ARG A 62 9.54 8.34 -1.04
C ARG A 62 10.53 7.90 0.03
N MET A 63 10.27 6.78 0.72
CA MET A 63 11.18 6.24 1.74
C MET A 63 12.47 5.71 1.15
N VAL A 64 12.39 5.05 0.00
CA VAL A 64 13.53 4.64 -0.80
C VAL A 64 14.41 5.83 -1.16
N ASP A 65 13.81 6.91 -1.67
CA ASP A 65 14.53 8.12 -2.08
C ASP A 65 15.23 8.78 -0.88
N CYS A 66 14.68 8.61 0.32
CA CYS A 66 15.28 9.01 1.59
C CYS A 66 16.33 8.02 2.13
N GLY A 67 16.69 6.99 1.38
CA GLY A 67 17.71 5.99 1.74
C GLY A 67 17.25 4.93 2.75
N GLN A 68 15.95 4.74 2.95
CA GLN A 68 15.46 3.64 3.79
C GLN A 68 15.69 2.29 3.11
N THR A 69 16.33 1.36 3.82
CA THR A 69 16.65 0.02 3.31
C THR A 69 16.00 -1.10 4.12
N ASN A 70 15.38 -0.77 5.27
CA ASN A 70 14.74 -1.76 6.12
C ASN A 70 13.26 -1.96 5.73
N ARG A 71 12.96 -3.15 5.18
CA ARG A 71 11.61 -3.51 4.72
C ARG A 71 10.52 -3.36 5.77
N LEU A 72 10.78 -3.80 7.01
CA LEU A 72 9.80 -3.80 8.09
C LEU A 72 9.52 -2.36 8.53
N ARG A 73 10.56 -1.55 8.62
CA ARG A 73 10.41 -0.12 8.92
C ARG A 73 9.59 0.58 7.85
N MET A 74 9.88 0.34 6.57
CA MET A 74 9.12 0.93 5.47
C MET A 74 7.66 0.50 5.48
N ALA A 75 7.38 -0.79 5.66
CA ALA A 75 6.02 -1.31 5.75
C ALA A 75 5.25 -0.66 6.90
N ASN A 76 5.82 -0.62 8.10
CA ASN A 76 5.17 -0.03 9.27
C ASN A 76 4.89 1.46 9.08
N LEU A 77 5.85 2.22 8.52
CA LEU A 77 5.66 3.63 8.22
C LEU A 77 4.55 3.85 7.19
N ALA A 78 4.49 3.02 6.15
CA ALA A 78 3.45 3.09 5.13
C ALA A 78 2.06 2.76 5.70
N ILE A 79 1.96 1.73 6.56
CA ILE A 79 0.72 1.38 7.28
C ILE A 79 0.27 2.55 8.16
N SER A 80 1.13 3.08 9.02
CA SER A 80 0.77 4.19 9.90
C SER A 80 0.44 5.47 9.13
N ALA A 81 1.02 5.67 7.94
CA ALA A 81 0.64 6.78 7.05
C ALA A 81 -0.76 6.54 6.45
N HIS A 82 -1.05 5.31 5.99
CA HIS A 82 -2.36 4.94 5.48
C HIS A 82 -3.44 5.08 6.55
N GLU A 83 -3.23 4.53 7.74
CA GLU A 83 -4.15 4.66 8.87
C GLU A 83 -4.41 6.13 9.20
N ARG A 84 -3.38 6.98 9.31
CA ARG A 84 -3.61 8.42 9.54
C ARG A 84 -4.39 9.09 8.41
N ARG A 85 -4.17 8.68 7.17
CA ARG A 85 -4.84 9.27 6.01
C ARG A 85 -6.30 8.84 5.88
N PHE A 86 -6.61 7.59 6.23
CA PHE A 86 -7.89 6.95 5.92
C PHE A 86 -8.75 6.60 7.16
N ALA A 87 -8.19 6.54 8.37
CA ALA A 87 -8.93 6.32 9.61
C ALA A 87 -9.68 7.57 10.11
N ILE A 88 -9.31 8.78 9.65
CA ILE A 88 -10.00 10.03 10.03
C ILE A 88 -11.45 10.11 9.48
N THR A 89 -11.89 9.13 8.66
CA THR A 89 -13.29 9.07 8.20
C THR A 89 -14.26 8.52 9.26
N GLU A 90 -13.78 7.98 10.38
CA GLU A 90 -14.62 7.51 11.49
C GLU A 90 -14.54 8.43 12.73
N ALA A 91 -14.63 9.74 12.54
CA ALA A 91 -15.06 10.58 13.67
C ALA A 91 -16.58 10.35 13.86
N PRO A 92 -17.03 9.84 15.01
CA PRO A 92 -18.45 9.62 15.25
C PRO A 92 -19.16 10.96 15.29
N ASP A 93 -20.34 10.97 14.67
CA ASP A 93 -21.33 12.03 14.75
C ASP A 93 -21.48 12.45 16.22
N ILE A 94 -21.13 13.71 16.51
CA ILE A 94 -21.29 14.30 17.83
C ILE A 94 -22.78 14.63 17.94
N ALA A 95 -23.55 13.69 18.49
CA ALA A 95 -24.95 13.88 18.87
C ALA A 95 -25.05 14.37 20.32
#